data_AF-W7XVF4-F1
#
_entry.id   AF-W7XVF4-F1
#
_cell.length_a   1.000
_cell.length_b   1.000
_cell.length_c   1.000
_cell.angle_alpha   90.00
_cell.angle_beta   90.00
_cell.angle_gamma   90.00
#
_symmetry.space_group_name_H-M   'P 1'
#
loop_
_entity.id
_entity.type
_entity.pdbx_description
1 polymer ?
#
loop_
_entity_poly.entity_id
_entity_poly.type
_entity_poly.pdbx_seq_one_letter_code
_entity_poly.pdbx_strand_id
1 'polypeptide(L)'
;MFDRDRWQEILNAVRKNKLRSTLTAFGVFWAIFMLVVMMGSGNGLKNGITAGVKDFATNSGFMWAESTTKAYEGFKRGRHWDISNQDIMEIKDGVPELGVISPRLNGWNLRSGENIVRGKRSAAFNVMGDYPAYRKIDPCTMLWGRYINDEDIKQKRKVCIIGENVYDVMFDENEDPVGKYLRVNGVYFMVVGVFRSNNPILI
;
A
#
# COMPACT_ATOMS: atom_id res chain seq x y z
N MET A 1 17.53 -50.33 34.56
CA MET A 1 16.58 -49.91 33.50
C MET A 1 17.24 -49.09 32.38
N PHE A 2 18.52 -48.71 32.50
CA PHE A 2 19.36 -48.28 31.36
C PHE A 2 20.50 -49.28 31.20
N ASP A 3 20.38 -50.13 30.19
CA ASP A 3 21.35 -51.20 29.94
C ASP A 3 22.37 -50.69 28.91
N ARG A 4 23.55 -50.27 29.38
CA ARG A 4 24.59 -49.65 28.54
C ARG A 4 25.07 -50.60 27.44
N ASP A 5 25.03 -51.89 27.71
CA ASP A 5 25.50 -52.93 26.79
C ASP A 5 24.58 -53.04 25.56
N ARG A 6 23.26 -52.93 25.75
CA ARG A 6 22.28 -52.90 24.64
C ARG A 6 22.49 -51.71 23.71
N TRP A 7 22.83 -50.54 24.25
CA TRP A 7 23.13 -49.35 23.45
C TRP A 7 24.43 -49.51 22.66
N GLN A 8 25.47 -50.13 23.26
CA GLN A 8 26.72 -50.43 22.55
C GLN A 8 26.50 -51.44 21.42
N GLU A 9 25.66 -52.45 21.65
CA GLU A 9 25.34 -53.47 20.65
C GLU A 9 24.59 -52.88 19.44
N ILE A 10 23.60 -52.00 19.68
CA ILE A 10 22.88 -51.28 18.62
C ILE A 10 23.83 -50.38 17.82
N LEU A 11 24.72 -49.64 18.48
CA LEU A 11 25.69 -48.77 17.82
C LEU A 11 26.70 -49.56 16.98
N ASN A 12 27.14 -50.72 17.46
CA ASN A 12 28.01 -51.63 16.72
C ASN A 12 27.30 -52.26 15.52
N ALA A 13 26.03 -52.63 15.66
CA ALA A 13 25.20 -53.14 14.56
C ALA A 13 24.97 -52.08 13.46
N VAL A 14 24.70 -50.83 13.85
CA VAL A 14 24.58 -49.68 12.92
C VAL A 14 25.92 -49.39 12.22
N ARG A 15 27.04 -49.46 12.96
CA ARG A 15 28.40 -49.31 12.38
C ARG A 15 28.81 -50.45 11.46
N LYS A 16 28.19 -51.63 11.54
CA LYS A 16 28.49 -52.79 10.68
C LYS A 16 27.93 -52.63 9.27
N ASN A 17 26.80 -51.94 9.12
CA ASN A 17 26.17 -51.63 7.82
C ASN A 17 26.12 -50.12 7.56
N LYS A 18 27.29 -49.46 7.58
CA LYS A 18 27.42 -47.99 7.49
C LYS A 18 26.59 -47.38 6.36
N LEU A 19 26.72 -47.89 5.13
CA LEU A 19 26.04 -47.34 3.95
C LEU A 19 24.50 -47.41 4.04
N ARG A 20 23.96 -48.53 4.52
CA ARG A 20 22.52 -48.75 4.60
C ARG A 20 21.90 -47.87 5.68
N SER A 21 22.51 -47.84 6.86
CA SER A 21 22.06 -47.01 7.97
C SER A 21 22.22 -45.52 7.69
N THR A 22 23.25 -45.09 6.96
CA THR A 22 23.38 -43.69 6.54
C THR A 22 22.33 -43.31 5.50
N LEU A 23 22.01 -44.17 4.52
CA LEU A 23 21.02 -43.85 3.49
C LEU A 23 19.60 -43.74 4.07
N THR A 24 19.22 -44.63 4.99
CA THR A 24 17.90 -44.56 5.63
C THR A 24 17.78 -43.36 6.56
N ALA A 25 18.81 -43.08 7.36
CA ALA A 25 18.85 -41.89 8.20
C ALA A 25 18.85 -40.60 7.37
N PHE A 26 19.59 -40.56 6.26
CA PHE A 26 19.61 -39.43 5.34
C PHE A 26 18.27 -39.21 4.65
N GLY A 27 17.55 -40.28 4.27
CA GLY A 27 16.20 -40.16 3.71
C GLY A 27 15.21 -39.52 4.67
N VAL A 28 15.20 -39.95 5.94
CA VAL A 28 14.33 -39.35 6.97
C VAL A 28 14.73 -37.91 7.27
N PHE A 29 16.04 -37.64 7.39
CA PHE A 29 16.57 -36.29 7.58
C PHE A 29 16.15 -35.37 6.43
N TRP A 30 16.32 -35.80 5.18
CA TRP A 30 16.00 -35.01 3.99
C TRP A 30 14.50 -34.75 3.87
N ALA A 31 13.66 -35.73 4.21
CA ALA A 31 12.21 -35.56 4.22
C ALA A 31 11.77 -34.48 5.22
N ILE A 32 12.27 -34.54 6.46
CA ILE A 32 11.95 -33.54 7.49
C ILE A 32 12.53 -32.18 7.12
N PHE A 33 13.75 -32.14 6.56
CA PHE A 33 14.39 -30.92 6.09
C PHE A 33 13.53 -30.19 5.04
N MET A 34 13.10 -30.89 3.99
CA MET A 34 12.25 -30.31 2.94
C MET A 34 10.92 -29.80 3.50
N LEU A 35 10.32 -30.54 4.45
CA LEU A 35 9.08 -30.15 5.12
C LEU A 35 9.23 -28.88 5.96
N VAL A 36 10.34 -28.74 6.70
CA VAL A 36 10.65 -27.54 7.48
C VAL A 36 10.93 -26.35 6.57
N VAL A 37 11.70 -26.53 5.50
CA VAL A 37 11.99 -25.47 4.51
C VAL A 37 10.71 -24.98 3.85
N MET A 38 9.83 -25.89 3.42
CA MET A 38 8.56 -25.54 2.79
C MET A 38 7.65 -24.78 3.76
N MET A 39 7.54 -25.23 5.02
CA MET A 39 6.76 -24.50 6.03
C MET A 39 7.36 -23.14 6.37
N GLY A 40 8.69 -23.05 6.47
CA GLY A 40 9.40 -21.80 6.71
C GLY A 40 9.15 -20.79 5.59
N SER A 41 9.34 -21.20 4.34
CA SER A 41 9.08 -20.36 3.16
C SER A 41 7.61 -19.99 3.02
N GLY A 42 6.69 -20.94 3.23
CA GLY A 42 5.25 -20.70 3.13
C GLY A 42 4.76 -19.71 4.19
N ASN A 43 5.17 -19.89 5.44
CA ASN A 43 4.81 -18.97 6.52
C ASN A 43 5.53 -17.62 6.37
N GLY A 44 6.77 -17.60 5.91
CA GLY A 44 7.53 -16.37 5.64
C GLY A 44 6.85 -15.53 4.56
N LEU A 45 6.48 -16.15 3.44
CA LEU A 45 5.76 -15.48 2.36
C LEU A 45 4.38 -14.99 2.83
N LYS A 46 3.63 -15.84 3.54
CA LYS A 46 2.33 -15.45 4.11
C LYS A 46 2.47 -14.23 5.02
N ASN A 47 3.45 -14.22 5.92
CA ASN A 47 3.67 -13.12 6.84
C ASN A 47 4.16 -11.86 6.12
N GLY A 48 5.03 -11.99 5.11
CA GLY A 48 5.49 -10.85 4.30
C GLY A 48 4.34 -10.19 3.53
N ILE A 49 3.51 -10.99 2.85
CA ILE A 49 2.32 -10.48 2.15
C ILE A 49 1.32 -9.89 3.15
N THR A 50 1.06 -10.58 4.27
CA THR A 50 0.12 -10.09 5.28
C THR A 50 0.61 -8.76 5.86
N ALA A 51 1.92 -8.60 6.12
CA ALA A 51 2.46 -7.35 6.64
C ALA A 51 2.29 -6.19 5.64
N GLY A 52 2.54 -6.40 4.35
CA GLY A 52 2.35 -5.36 3.33
C GLY A 52 0.88 -5.04 3.02
N VAL A 53 -0.04 -5.96 3.32
CA VAL A 53 -1.48 -5.81 3.01
C VAL A 53 -2.30 -5.39 4.24
N LYS A 54 -1.83 -5.67 5.46
CA LYS A 54 -2.56 -5.41 6.71
C LYS A 54 -2.93 -3.93 6.87
N ASP A 55 -2.04 -3.04 6.45
CA ASP A 55 -2.26 -1.59 6.54
C ASP A 55 -3.19 -1.05 5.43
N PHE A 56 -3.30 -1.75 4.28
CA PHE A 56 -4.09 -1.29 3.13
C PHE A 56 -5.48 -1.93 3.02
N ALA A 57 -5.67 -3.17 3.49
CA ALA A 57 -6.82 -3.99 3.09
C ALA A 57 -7.71 -4.51 4.24
N THR A 58 -7.41 -4.21 5.50
CA THR A 58 -8.19 -4.82 6.60
C THR A 58 -9.57 -4.17 6.77
N ASN A 59 -9.77 -2.90 6.40
CA ASN A 59 -11.07 -2.21 6.56
C ASN A 59 -11.30 -1.04 5.58
N SER A 60 -10.71 -1.09 4.39
CA SER A 60 -10.77 -0.01 3.40
C SER A 60 -11.11 -0.57 2.03
N GLY A 61 -12.02 0.13 1.33
CA GLY A 61 -12.41 -0.18 -0.04
C GLY A 61 -12.38 1.08 -0.88
N PHE A 62 -12.03 0.94 -2.15
CA PHE A 62 -12.10 2.01 -3.14
C PHE A 62 -13.26 1.74 -4.08
N MET A 63 -14.03 2.78 -4.38
CA MET A 63 -15.13 2.73 -5.33
C MET A 63 -14.92 3.83 -6.36
N TRP A 64 -15.13 3.51 -7.62
CA TRP A 64 -15.12 4.45 -8.73
C TRP A 64 -16.33 4.17 -9.62
N ALA A 65 -16.79 5.19 -10.32
CA ALA A 65 -17.85 5.00 -11.30
C ALA A 65 -17.27 4.35 -12.56
N GLU A 66 -17.98 3.36 -13.08
CA GLU A 66 -17.66 2.71 -14.34
C GLU A 66 -18.94 2.57 -15.17
N SER A 67 -18.80 2.25 -16.46
CA SER A 67 -19.95 2.07 -17.35
C SER A 67 -20.90 1.01 -16.82
N THR A 68 -22.21 1.29 -16.85
CA THR A 68 -23.21 0.37 -16.32
C THR A 68 -23.24 -0.96 -17.08
N THR A 69 -23.07 -2.08 -16.37
CA THR A 69 -23.11 -3.43 -16.98
C THR A 69 -24.53 -3.93 -17.24
N LYS A 70 -25.51 -3.43 -16.49
CA LYS A 70 -26.93 -3.81 -16.59
C LYS A 70 -27.81 -2.58 -16.80
N ALA A 71 -28.91 -2.76 -17.53
CA ALA A 71 -29.96 -1.75 -17.63
C ALA A 71 -30.74 -1.69 -16.32
N TYR A 72 -31.14 -0.49 -15.90
CA TYR A 72 -31.87 -0.26 -14.65
C TYR A 72 -32.82 0.93 -14.82
N GLU A 73 -34.09 0.79 -14.42
CA GLU A 73 -35.11 1.87 -14.42
C GLU A 73 -35.14 2.75 -15.69
N GLY A 74 -35.10 2.13 -16.87
CA GLY A 74 -35.14 2.86 -18.16
C GLY A 74 -33.78 3.38 -18.66
N PHE A 75 -32.72 3.24 -17.87
CA PHE A 75 -31.36 3.52 -18.31
C PHE A 75 -30.75 2.35 -19.07
N LYS A 76 -30.13 2.67 -20.22
CA LYS A 76 -29.44 1.69 -21.07
C LYS A 76 -28.12 1.24 -20.44
N ARG A 77 -27.71 0.01 -20.79
CA ARG A 77 -26.37 -0.52 -20.52
C ARG A 77 -25.31 0.35 -21.21
N GLY A 78 -24.13 0.48 -20.60
CA GLY A 78 -22.99 1.21 -21.15
C GLY A 78 -23.05 2.72 -20.92
N ARG A 79 -23.94 3.19 -20.05
CA ARG A 79 -23.98 4.60 -19.65
C ARG A 79 -22.81 4.90 -18.70
N HIS A 80 -22.11 6.00 -18.95
CA HIS A 80 -21.21 6.59 -17.98
C HIS A 80 -21.98 7.45 -16.99
N TRP A 81 -21.59 7.37 -15.73
CA TRP A 81 -22.13 8.17 -14.64
C TRP A 81 -20.95 8.57 -13.75
N ASP A 82 -21.11 9.65 -13.02
CA ASP A 82 -20.09 10.17 -12.11
C ASP A 82 -20.65 10.18 -10.70
N ILE A 83 -19.78 9.94 -9.72
CA ILE A 83 -20.13 10.08 -8.30
C ILE A 83 -20.03 11.56 -7.94
N SER A 84 -21.12 12.09 -7.39
CA SER A 84 -21.18 13.45 -6.87
C SER A 84 -20.86 13.49 -5.37
N ASN A 85 -20.49 14.67 -4.87
CA ASN A 85 -20.30 14.86 -3.43
C ASN A 85 -21.61 14.70 -2.63
N GLN A 86 -22.76 14.80 -3.27
CA GLN A 86 -24.06 14.62 -2.61
C GLN A 86 -24.32 13.14 -2.33
N ASP A 87 -23.96 12.26 -3.25
CA ASP A 87 -24.08 10.81 -3.09
C ASP A 87 -23.27 10.31 -1.88
N ILE A 88 -22.16 10.97 -1.57
CA ILE A 88 -21.31 10.66 -0.40
C ILE A 88 -22.05 10.90 0.92
N MET A 89 -22.89 11.94 0.98
CA MET A 89 -23.72 12.20 2.17
C MET A 89 -24.82 11.13 2.30
N GLU A 90 -25.46 10.76 1.19
CA GLU A 90 -26.50 9.72 1.18
C GLU A 90 -25.95 8.34 1.56
N ILE A 91 -24.76 7.97 1.06
CA ILE A 91 -24.09 6.71 1.43
C ILE A 91 -23.74 6.68 2.92
N LYS A 92 -23.26 7.81 3.45
CA LYS A 92 -22.89 7.94 4.85
C LYS A 92 -24.12 7.78 5.77
N ASP A 93 -25.26 8.33 5.37
CA ASP A 93 -26.50 8.25 6.14
C ASP A 93 -27.20 6.88 5.98
N GLY A 94 -27.04 6.23 4.81
CA GLY A 94 -27.65 4.93 4.50
C GLY A 94 -26.91 3.71 5.06
N VAL A 95 -25.61 3.82 5.36
CA VAL A 95 -24.78 2.69 5.83
C VAL A 95 -24.08 3.06 7.15
N PRO A 96 -24.74 2.83 8.31
CA PRO A 96 -24.20 3.21 9.62
C PRO A 96 -22.95 2.43 10.04
N GLU A 97 -22.66 1.30 9.40
CA GLU A 97 -21.45 0.49 9.63
C GLU A 97 -20.19 1.15 9.03
N LEU A 98 -20.36 2.14 8.14
CA LEU A 98 -19.26 2.78 7.43
C LEU A 98 -18.60 3.86 8.30
N GLY A 99 -17.42 3.54 8.84
CA GLY A 99 -16.73 4.43 9.78
C GLY A 99 -16.21 5.74 9.16
N VAL A 100 -15.56 5.66 8.00
CA VAL A 100 -14.98 6.83 7.31
C VAL A 100 -15.23 6.72 5.80
N ILE A 101 -15.77 7.79 5.22
CA ILE A 101 -15.84 8.00 3.78
C ILE A 101 -15.02 9.24 3.43
N SER A 102 -14.23 9.15 2.36
CA SER A 102 -13.50 10.29 1.82
C SER A 102 -13.70 10.34 0.32
N PRO A 103 -14.22 11.44 -0.24
CA PRO A 103 -14.12 11.68 -1.67
C PRO A 103 -12.64 11.72 -2.05
N ARG A 104 -12.31 11.14 -3.20
CA ARG A 104 -11.01 11.29 -3.86
C ARG A 104 -11.25 11.65 -5.31
N LEU A 105 -10.60 12.72 -5.76
CA LEU A 105 -10.57 13.10 -7.17
C LEU A 105 -9.24 12.67 -7.76
N ASN A 106 -9.27 11.78 -8.75
CA ASN A 106 -8.07 11.43 -9.50
C ASN A 106 -7.71 12.57 -10.47
N GLY A 107 -6.40 12.80 -10.68
CA GLY A 107 -5.90 13.74 -11.67
C GLY A 107 -6.36 13.40 -13.09
N TRP A 108 -6.27 14.38 -13.98
CA TRP A 108 -6.70 14.29 -15.37
C TRP A 108 -5.93 13.21 -16.16
N ASN A 109 -4.67 12.93 -15.80
CA ASN A 109 -3.80 11.97 -16.47
C ASN A 109 -3.30 10.85 -15.54
N LEU A 110 -4.18 9.96 -15.08
CA LEU A 110 -3.80 8.85 -14.18
C LEU A 110 -2.78 7.86 -14.78
N ARG A 111 -2.68 7.77 -16.11
CA ARG A 111 -1.76 6.84 -16.81
C ARG A 111 -0.36 7.39 -17.05
N SER A 112 -0.23 8.70 -17.22
CA SER A 112 1.06 9.34 -17.56
C SER A 112 1.56 10.28 -16.46
N GLY A 113 0.75 10.55 -15.43
CA GLY A 113 1.02 11.59 -14.44
C GLY A 113 0.77 12.99 -14.99
N GLU A 114 0.69 13.96 -14.09
CA GLU A 114 0.60 15.38 -14.42
C GLU A 114 1.98 16.01 -14.46
N ASN A 115 2.17 16.96 -15.39
CA ASN A 115 3.44 17.65 -15.49
C ASN A 115 3.60 18.66 -14.34
N ILE A 116 4.56 18.37 -13.47
CA ILE A 116 4.94 19.21 -12.35
C ILE A 116 6.25 19.91 -12.71
N VAL A 117 6.23 21.23 -12.67
CA VAL A 117 7.36 22.08 -13.04
C VAL A 117 7.75 22.97 -11.87
N ARG A 118 9.06 23.03 -11.62
CA ARG A 118 9.67 23.95 -10.66
C ARG A 118 10.95 24.53 -11.26
N GLY A 119 10.88 25.77 -11.73
CA GLY A 119 12.01 26.43 -12.40
C GLY A 119 12.46 25.65 -13.63
N LYS A 120 13.65 25.03 -13.56
CA LYS A 120 14.23 24.21 -14.63
C LYS A 120 13.91 22.71 -14.50
N ARG A 121 13.38 22.26 -13.36
CA ARG A 121 13.04 20.84 -13.11
C ARG A 121 11.60 20.57 -13.56
N SER A 122 11.39 19.46 -14.26
CA SER A 122 10.10 19.02 -14.77
C SER A 122 10.03 17.49 -14.65
N ALA A 123 8.94 16.97 -14.09
CA ALA A 123 8.68 15.54 -14.04
C ALA A 123 7.18 15.29 -13.98
N ALA A 124 6.76 14.09 -14.36
CA ALA A 124 5.37 13.68 -14.29
C ALA A 124 5.10 12.90 -13.00
N PHE A 125 4.11 13.35 -12.21
CA PHE A 125 3.65 12.60 -11.05
C PHE A 125 2.12 12.56 -10.98
N ASN A 126 1.59 11.54 -10.32
CA ASN A 126 0.17 11.44 -10.07
C ASN A 126 -0.28 12.49 -9.05
N VAL A 127 -1.35 13.21 -9.39
CA VAL A 127 -1.95 14.22 -8.52
C VAL A 127 -3.34 13.71 -8.14
N MET A 128 -3.63 13.74 -6.85
CA MET A 128 -4.92 13.34 -6.30
C MET A 128 -5.46 14.47 -5.42
N GLY A 129 -6.77 14.70 -5.50
CA GLY A 129 -7.49 15.61 -4.64
C GLY A 129 -8.10 14.83 -3.49
N ASP A 130 -7.55 15.00 -2.28
CA ASP A 130 -7.96 14.27 -1.09
C ASP A 130 -8.55 15.17 -0.01
N TYR A 131 -9.40 14.57 0.82
CA TYR A 131 -9.92 15.20 2.04
C TYR A 131 -9.08 14.82 3.26
N PRO A 132 -9.09 15.63 4.34
CA PRO A 132 -8.43 15.31 5.62
C PRO A 132 -8.83 13.95 6.18
N ALA A 133 -10.08 13.53 5.93
CA ALA A 133 -10.60 12.22 6.31
C ALA A 133 -9.82 11.06 5.68
N TYR A 134 -9.25 11.25 4.47
CA TYR A 134 -8.48 10.22 3.78
C TYR A 134 -7.28 9.73 4.60
N ARG A 135 -6.68 10.59 5.43
CA ARG A 135 -5.58 10.22 6.32
C ARG A 135 -5.94 9.11 7.31
N LYS A 136 -7.23 8.92 7.63
CA LYS A 136 -7.71 7.83 8.48
C LYS A 136 -7.86 6.51 7.72
N ILE A 137 -8.05 6.59 6.40
CA ILE A 137 -8.19 5.44 5.51
C ILE A 137 -6.81 4.90 5.15
N ASP A 138 -5.89 5.79 4.79
CA ASP A 138 -4.51 5.45 4.41
C ASP A 138 -3.54 6.30 5.25
N PRO A 139 -3.04 5.76 6.37
CA PRO A 139 -2.20 6.50 7.29
C PRO A 139 -0.82 6.75 6.65
N CYS A 140 -0.51 8.02 6.42
CA CYS A 140 0.82 8.46 6.02
C CYS A 140 1.59 9.11 7.17
N THR A 141 2.91 8.97 7.14
CA THR A 141 3.81 9.61 8.11
C THR A 141 4.27 10.95 7.54
N MET A 142 3.97 12.05 8.23
CA MET A 142 4.42 13.39 7.83
C MET A 142 5.88 13.59 8.26
N LEU A 143 6.76 13.87 7.30
CA LEU A 143 8.17 14.20 7.56
C LEU A 143 8.31 15.67 7.95
N TRP A 144 7.65 16.55 7.19
CA TRP A 144 7.67 17.99 7.39
C TRP A 144 6.30 18.62 7.17
N GLY A 145 6.05 19.74 7.83
CA GLY A 145 4.84 20.54 7.66
C GLY A 145 3.58 19.85 8.19
N ARG A 146 2.46 19.99 7.47
CA ARG A 146 1.14 19.52 7.89
C ARG A 146 0.39 18.82 6.76
N TYR A 147 -0.61 18.02 7.13
CA TYR A 147 -1.58 17.50 6.19
C TYR A 147 -2.60 18.59 5.80
N ILE A 148 -3.37 18.33 4.73
CA ILE A 148 -4.51 19.17 4.31
C ILE A 148 -5.56 19.21 5.44
N ASN A 149 -6.16 20.37 5.67
CA ASN A 149 -7.21 20.55 6.69
C ASN A 149 -8.55 20.99 6.06
N ASP A 150 -9.62 20.97 6.86
CA ASP A 150 -10.96 21.33 6.37
C ASP A 150 -11.06 22.82 5.95
N GLU A 151 -10.24 23.68 6.56
CA GLU A 151 -10.23 25.11 6.22
C GLU A 151 -9.62 25.37 4.84
N ASP A 152 -8.59 24.59 4.45
CA ASP A 152 -8.00 24.64 3.12
C ASP A 152 -9.03 24.24 2.06
N ILE A 153 -9.90 23.27 2.36
CA ILE A 153 -10.99 22.86 1.46
C ILE A 153 -12.05 23.96 1.36
N LYS A 154 -12.53 24.47 2.51
CA LYS A 154 -13.56 25.52 2.56
C LYS A 154 -13.13 26.77 1.81
N GLN A 155 -11.88 27.20 2.01
CA GLN A 155 -11.32 28.37 1.36
C GLN A 155 -10.77 28.08 -0.05
N LYS A 156 -10.87 26.84 -0.54
CA LYS A 156 -10.35 26.39 -1.84
C LYS A 156 -8.89 26.81 -2.05
N ARG A 157 -8.07 26.68 -1.01
CA ARG A 157 -6.66 27.07 -1.04
C ARG A 157 -5.91 26.15 -2.00
N LYS A 158 -5.07 26.74 -2.86
CA LYS A 158 -4.20 25.99 -3.77
C LYS A 158 -2.98 25.49 -3.02
N VAL A 159 -3.18 24.47 -2.19
CA VAL A 159 -2.13 23.82 -1.40
C VAL A 159 -1.96 22.38 -1.85
N CYS A 160 -0.75 21.84 -1.69
CA CYS A 160 -0.46 20.44 -1.96
C CYS A 160 0.46 19.86 -0.88
N ILE A 161 0.33 18.55 -0.70
CA ILE A 161 1.31 17.73 0.03
C ILE A 161 2.08 16.91 -0.98
N ILE A 162 3.37 16.70 -0.75
CA ILE A 162 4.23 15.95 -1.67
C ILE A 162 4.79 14.69 -1.00
N GLY A 163 5.00 13.64 -1.80
CA GLY A 163 5.70 12.45 -1.33
C GLY A 163 7.22 12.67 -1.27
N GLU A 164 7.92 11.85 -0.50
CA GLU A 164 9.38 11.84 -0.41
C GLU A 164 10.06 11.78 -1.79
N ASN A 165 9.60 10.90 -2.69
CA ASN A 165 10.16 10.81 -4.04
C ASN A 165 9.98 12.09 -4.87
N VAL A 166 8.88 12.81 -4.67
CA VAL A 166 8.65 14.09 -5.35
C VAL A 166 9.60 15.14 -4.79
N TYR A 167 9.86 15.11 -3.48
CA TYR A 167 10.85 15.96 -2.84
C TYR A 167 12.24 15.72 -3.43
N ASP A 168 12.70 14.48 -3.51
CA ASP A 168 14.03 14.13 -4.03
C ASP A 168 14.26 14.58 -5.49
N VAL A 169 13.21 14.55 -6.32
CA VAL A 169 13.31 14.95 -7.73
C VAL A 169 13.18 16.46 -7.92
N MET A 170 12.34 17.13 -7.12
CA MET A 170 11.98 18.54 -7.33
C MET A 170 12.77 19.52 -6.47
N PHE A 171 13.39 19.07 -5.39
CA PHE A 171 14.08 19.90 -4.40
C PHE A 171 15.54 19.47 -4.28
N ASP A 172 16.39 20.40 -3.85
CA ASP A 172 17.79 20.08 -3.55
C ASP A 172 17.91 19.42 -2.18
N GLU A 173 18.94 18.61 -1.99
CA GLU A 173 19.22 17.98 -0.69
C GLU A 173 19.31 19.07 0.40
N ASN A 174 18.45 18.97 1.42
CA ASN A 174 18.29 19.91 2.55
C ASN A 174 17.58 21.24 2.25
N GLU A 175 16.92 21.40 1.11
CA GLU A 175 16.06 22.57 0.87
C GLU A 175 14.72 22.42 1.60
N ASP A 176 14.25 23.43 2.34
CA ASP A 176 12.91 23.42 2.92
C ASP A 176 11.83 23.50 1.82
N PRO A 177 11.01 22.45 1.63
CA PRO A 177 9.97 22.45 0.60
C PRO A 177 8.72 23.21 1.05
N VAL A 178 8.51 23.43 2.35
CA VAL A 178 7.29 24.03 2.89
C VAL A 178 7.21 25.52 2.53
N GLY A 179 6.06 25.96 2.03
CA GLY A 179 5.83 27.33 1.55
C GLY A 179 6.33 27.60 0.13
N LYS A 180 7.03 26.65 -0.51
CA LYS A 180 7.44 26.75 -1.92
C LYS A 180 6.26 26.43 -2.84
N TYR A 181 6.34 26.91 -4.07
CA TYR A 181 5.31 26.64 -5.08
C TYR A 181 5.78 25.60 -6.11
N LEU A 182 4.87 24.69 -6.44
CA LEU A 182 4.99 23.76 -7.57
C LEU A 182 3.93 24.11 -8.61
N ARG A 183 4.33 24.11 -9.89
CA ARG A 183 3.39 24.35 -10.99
C ARG A 183 2.89 23.02 -11.54
N VAL A 184 1.63 22.70 -11.26
CA VAL A 184 0.95 21.50 -11.74
C VAL A 184 0.05 21.91 -12.90
N ASN A 185 0.32 21.44 -14.12
CA ASN A 185 -0.47 21.78 -15.33
C ASN A 185 -0.77 23.29 -15.50
N GLY A 186 0.22 24.14 -15.19
CA GLY A 186 0.09 25.59 -15.31
C GLY A 186 -0.51 26.29 -14.09
N VAL A 187 -0.98 25.57 -13.08
CA VAL A 187 -1.51 26.13 -11.82
C VAL A 187 -0.48 26.01 -10.71
N TYR A 188 -0.25 27.09 -9.96
CA TYR A 188 0.64 27.08 -8.80
C TYR A 188 -0.07 26.56 -7.55
N PHE A 189 0.54 25.55 -6.93
CA PHE A 189 0.15 25.00 -5.63
C PHE A 189 1.29 25.21 -4.63
N MET A 190 0.94 25.65 -3.42
CA MET A 190 1.88 25.83 -2.33
C MET A 190 2.06 24.51 -1.58
N VAL A 191 3.31 24.07 -1.41
CA VAL A 191 3.62 22.87 -0.64
C VAL A 191 3.44 23.17 0.84
N VAL A 192 2.58 22.42 1.52
CA VAL A 192 2.31 22.59 2.98
C VAL A 192 2.85 21.45 3.83
N GLY A 193 3.31 20.37 3.20
CA GLY A 193 3.92 19.26 3.91
C GLY A 193 4.51 18.20 2.97
N VAL A 194 5.36 17.37 3.55
CA VAL A 194 5.97 16.21 2.90
C VAL A 194 5.62 14.97 3.68
N PHE A 195 5.16 13.95 2.98
CA PHE A 195 4.80 12.67 3.59
C PHE A 195 5.65 11.52 3.04
N ARG A 196 5.86 10.52 3.88
CA ARG A 196 6.35 9.21 3.51
C ARG A 196 5.18 8.25 3.53
N SER A 197 5.00 7.53 2.42
CA SER A 197 4.03 6.43 2.38
C SER A 197 4.52 5.33 3.31
N ASN A 198 3.64 4.83 4.18
CA ASN A 198 3.93 3.63 4.97
C ASN A 198 3.85 2.35 4.12
N ASN A 199 3.22 2.45 2.93
CA ASN A 199 3.04 1.35 2.00
C ASN A 199 4.02 1.48 0.82
N PRO A 200 4.95 0.52 0.64
CA PRO A 200 5.92 0.54 -0.47
C PRO A 200 5.31 0.17 -1.83
N ILE A 201 4.04 -0.28 -1.86
CA ILE A 201 3.36 -0.75 -3.08
C ILE A 201 2.74 0.41 -3.88
N LEU A 202 2.58 1.59 -3.26
CA LEU A 202 1.99 2.77 -3.89
C LEU A 202 3.05 3.73 -4.48
N ILE A 203 4.27 3.25 -4.67
CA ILE A 203 5.38 3.99 -5.27
C ILE A 203 5.38 3.80 -6.79
#